data_AF-A0A497DU24-F1
#
_entry.id   AF-A0A497DU24-F1
#
_cell.length_a   1.000
_cell.length_b   1.000
_cell.length_c   1.000
_cell.angle_alpha   90.00
_cell.angle_beta   90.00
_cell.angle_gamma   90.00
#
_symmetry.space_group_name_H-M   'P 1'
#
loop_
_entity.id
_entity.type
_entity.pdbx_description
1 polymer ?
#
loop_
_entity_poly.entity_id
_entity_poly.type
_entity_poly.pdbx_seq_one_letter_code
_entity_poly.pdbx_strand_id
1 'polypeptide(L)'
;MDLNGYFDPVSLERPEFEYLDNNESFSHHISVHTPDHPIRELDKHQVALMGVPVDSNGFIKGSKDAPNHIRSKLYQLRKINRNLKIYDLGNVKIGGAINDTYFALRDILLELREREITTVIFGGSQDLSRGAFLALEKHEGLHQLLTIDSMLDFSLNEDQLNSRNYLNQVVNSTGLKQFSLTNLGHQAYFVSEEQLQQLDKSYLESIRLGEARKEIKQAEPLIRDSEFISIDMGAVRHADAPGASTPSPNGFFADELCQITRYAGLSEQTNILGFFELNPKSDINGQTAHLAAQSTWYFLEGLTHRIRENPKDTPEHIKKFIVTLNAAGHDIIFHKSTLSERWWMEIPVKNPATGYNFFVSCSYEDYQHACNQEIPDRWWRFLHRLGNEKD
;
A
#
# COMPACT_ATOMS: atom_id res chain seq x y z
N MET A 1 8.32 20.29 -10.97
CA MET A 1 7.62 19.84 -12.20
C MET A 1 6.28 20.59 -12.32
N ASP A 2 5.79 20.92 -13.52
CA ASP A 2 4.41 21.44 -13.67
C ASP A 2 3.42 20.29 -13.87
N LEU A 3 2.66 19.97 -12.81
CA LEU A 3 1.72 18.86 -12.82
C LEU A 3 0.46 19.12 -13.68
N ASN A 4 0.14 20.37 -14.04
CA ASN A 4 -1.00 20.63 -14.94
C ASN A 4 -0.81 19.97 -16.31
N GLY A 5 0.44 19.74 -16.72
CA GLY A 5 0.78 19.00 -17.93
C GLY A 5 0.41 17.51 -17.85
N TYR A 6 0.36 16.93 -16.65
CA TYR A 6 0.24 15.49 -16.41
C TYR A 6 -1.18 15.03 -16.09
N PHE A 7 -2.09 15.95 -15.75
CA PHE A 7 -3.43 15.60 -15.29
C PHE A 7 -4.53 16.23 -16.15
N ASP A 8 -5.55 15.44 -16.46
CA ASP A 8 -6.86 15.92 -16.87
C ASP A 8 -7.67 16.30 -15.62
N PRO A 9 -8.38 17.45 -15.62
CA PRO A 9 -9.16 17.89 -14.48
C PRO A 9 -10.30 16.92 -14.17
N VAL A 10 -10.72 16.90 -12.90
CA VAL A 10 -11.89 16.14 -12.47
C VAL A 10 -13.13 16.66 -13.19
N SER A 11 -13.86 15.74 -13.82
CA SER A 11 -15.16 15.96 -14.42
C SER A 11 -16.10 14.86 -13.95
N LEU A 12 -16.97 15.20 -13.00
CA LEU A 12 -17.97 14.30 -12.44
C LEU A 12 -19.35 14.94 -12.55
N GLU A 13 -20.35 14.11 -12.82
CA GLU A 13 -21.75 14.52 -12.72
C GLU A 13 -22.14 14.69 -11.25
N ARG A 14 -23.07 15.61 -10.99
CA ARG A 14 -23.64 15.76 -9.66
C ARG A 14 -24.42 14.49 -9.31
N PRO A 15 -24.25 13.92 -8.10
CA PRO A 15 -25.01 12.73 -7.72
C PRO A 15 -26.51 13.05 -7.67
N GLU A 16 -27.34 12.05 -8.01
CA GLU A 16 -28.81 12.17 -7.91
C GLU A 16 -29.28 12.31 -6.45
N PHE A 17 -28.50 11.79 -5.52
CA PHE A 17 -28.76 11.79 -4.08
C PHE A 17 -27.50 12.15 -3.30
N GLU A 18 -27.62 13.01 -2.30
CA GLU A 18 -26.53 13.40 -1.40
C GLU A 18 -26.80 12.84 0.01
N TYR A 19 -25.85 12.09 0.58
CA TYR A 19 -26.00 11.50 1.93
C TYR A 19 -25.96 12.55 3.06
N LEU A 20 -25.26 13.67 2.82
CA LEU A 20 -24.88 14.67 3.81
C LEU A 20 -25.01 16.06 3.21
N ASP A 21 -25.28 17.04 4.08
CA ASP A 21 -25.23 18.45 3.70
C ASP A 21 -23.82 18.84 3.21
N ASN A 22 -23.76 19.85 2.33
CA ASN A 22 -22.50 20.32 1.72
C ASN A 22 -21.40 20.68 2.74
N ASN A 23 -21.77 21.18 3.92
CA ASN A 23 -20.82 21.54 4.98
C ASN A 23 -20.17 20.32 5.69
N GLU A 24 -20.74 19.12 5.55
CA GLU A 24 -20.24 17.87 6.11
C GLU A 24 -19.70 16.91 5.04
N SER A 25 -19.97 17.16 3.76
CA SER A 25 -19.53 16.35 2.62
C SER A 25 -18.05 16.53 2.28
N PHE A 26 -17.33 15.44 2.02
CA PHE A 26 -15.89 15.37 1.79
C PHE A 26 -15.42 16.31 0.67
N SER A 27 -16.12 16.32 -0.47
CA SER A 27 -15.76 17.11 -1.65
C SER A 27 -15.67 18.62 -1.41
N HIS A 28 -16.39 19.15 -0.41
CA HIS A 28 -16.38 20.58 -0.09
C HIS A 28 -15.23 21.00 0.83
N HIS A 29 -14.40 20.05 1.29
CA HIS A 29 -13.31 20.29 2.24
C HIS A 29 -11.93 19.94 1.67
N ILE A 30 -11.84 19.69 0.36
CA ILE A 30 -10.60 19.38 -0.35
C ILE A 30 -10.37 20.37 -1.49
N SER A 31 -9.12 20.48 -1.94
CA SER A 31 -8.82 21.13 -3.22
C SER A 31 -9.07 20.13 -4.35
N VAL A 32 -9.68 20.59 -5.44
CA VAL A 32 -9.96 19.74 -6.61
C VAL A 32 -9.47 20.43 -7.87
N HIS A 33 -8.65 19.73 -8.65
CA HIS A 33 -8.26 20.18 -9.97
C HIS A 33 -9.49 20.11 -10.89
N THR A 34 -10.00 21.26 -11.29
CA THR A 34 -11.13 21.41 -12.22
C THR A 34 -10.71 22.33 -13.38
N PRO A 35 -11.47 22.39 -14.49
CA PRO A 35 -11.13 23.29 -15.61
C PRO A 35 -10.93 24.75 -15.20
N ASP A 36 -11.70 25.23 -14.22
CA ASP A 36 -11.62 26.61 -13.71
C ASP A 36 -10.60 26.77 -12.55
N HIS A 37 -10.16 25.67 -11.96
CA HIS A 37 -9.22 25.64 -10.83
C HIS A 37 -8.06 24.68 -11.12
N PRO A 38 -7.06 25.11 -11.92
CA PRO A 38 -5.87 24.32 -12.21
C PRO A 38 -5.04 24.03 -10.95
N ILE A 39 -4.15 23.04 -11.02
CA ILE A 39 -3.27 22.64 -9.92
C ILE A 39 -2.39 23.82 -9.49
N ARG A 40 -2.55 24.29 -8.24
CA ARG A 40 -1.79 25.40 -7.64
C ARG A 40 -1.57 25.17 -6.16
N GLU A 41 -0.49 25.75 -5.61
CA GLU A 41 -0.19 25.70 -4.16
C GLU A 41 -0.12 24.27 -3.58
N LEU A 42 0.43 23.33 -4.35
CA LEU A 42 0.51 21.92 -3.97
C LEU A 42 1.23 21.72 -2.62
N ASP A 43 2.25 22.53 -2.31
CA ASP A 43 3.03 22.48 -1.06
C ASP A 43 2.22 22.71 0.22
N LYS A 44 0.97 23.18 0.11
CA LYS A 44 0.05 23.33 1.26
C LYS A 44 -0.71 22.05 1.60
N HIS A 45 -0.54 20.99 0.82
CA HIS A 45 -1.30 19.75 0.94
C HIS A 45 -0.43 18.64 1.49
N GLN A 46 -1.05 17.71 2.21
CA GLN A 46 -0.41 16.56 2.83
C GLN A 46 -0.75 15.27 2.08
N VAL A 47 -1.83 15.30 1.30
CA VAL A 47 -2.32 14.15 0.55
C VAL A 47 -2.70 14.55 -0.87
N ALA A 48 -2.31 13.75 -1.83
CA ALA A 48 -2.78 13.81 -3.21
C ALA A 48 -3.65 12.59 -3.54
N LEU A 49 -4.81 12.83 -4.14
CA LEU A 49 -5.61 11.79 -4.80
C LEU A 49 -5.36 11.87 -6.30
N MET A 50 -5.19 10.73 -6.96
CA MET A 50 -5.02 10.67 -8.41
C MET A 50 -5.68 9.44 -9.00
N GLY A 51 -6.37 9.63 -10.12
CA GLY A 51 -6.90 8.54 -10.92
C GLY A 51 -5.95 8.14 -12.05
N VAL A 52 -5.85 6.86 -12.36
CA VAL A 52 -5.03 6.34 -13.46
C VAL A 52 -5.91 5.45 -14.34
N PRO A 53 -6.62 6.03 -15.32
CA PRO A 53 -7.67 5.35 -16.08
C PRO A 53 -7.09 4.49 -17.22
N VAL A 54 -6.27 3.49 -16.87
CA VAL A 54 -5.56 2.63 -17.82
C VAL A 54 -5.70 1.16 -17.42
N ASP A 55 -6.05 0.32 -18.40
CA ASP A 55 -6.16 -1.13 -18.23
C ASP A 55 -5.56 -1.92 -19.41
N SER A 56 -4.73 -1.28 -20.25
CA SER A 56 -4.21 -1.89 -21.49
C SER A 56 -3.35 -3.12 -21.25
N ASN A 57 -2.74 -3.24 -20.07
CA ASN A 57 -2.00 -4.42 -19.60
C ASN A 57 -2.75 -5.23 -18.53
N GLY A 58 -4.00 -4.87 -18.21
CA GLY A 58 -4.88 -5.69 -17.38
C GLY A 58 -5.19 -7.03 -18.04
N PHE A 59 -5.13 -8.11 -17.28
CA PHE A 59 -5.53 -9.43 -17.77
C PHE A 59 -7.01 -9.49 -18.13
N ILE A 60 -7.84 -8.79 -17.35
CA ILE A 60 -9.26 -8.52 -17.64
C ILE A 60 -9.42 -7.02 -17.88
N LYS A 61 -10.16 -6.65 -18.94
CA LYS A 61 -10.42 -5.25 -19.30
C LYS A 61 -11.71 -4.74 -18.66
N GLY A 62 -11.77 -3.43 -18.45
CA GLY A 62 -12.89 -2.67 -17.92
C GLY A 62 -12.52 -1.82 -16.71
N SER A 63 -11.34 -2.01 -16.12
CA SER A 63 -10.95 -1.29 -14.91
C SER A 63 -10.52 0.16 -15.13
N LYS A 64 -10.25 0.56 -16.38
CA LYS A 64 -9.89 1.95 -16.71
C LYS A 64 -10.94 3.00 -16.26
N ASP A 65 -12.21 2.60 -16.14
CA ASP A 65 -13.29 3.51 -15.76
C ASP A 65 -13.42 3.67 -14.23
N ALA A 66 -12.73 2.82 -13.45
CA ALA A 66 -12.80 2.81 -11.98
C ALA A 66 -12.52 4.14 -11.27
N PRO A 67 -11.54 4.97 -11.69
CA PRO A 67 -11.14 6.13 -10.90
C PRO A 67 -12.28 7.10 -10.62
N ASN A 68 -13.09 7.39 -11.64
CA ASN A 68 -14.23 8.30 -11.49
C ASN A 68 -15.39 7.67 -10.70
N HIS A 69 -15.58 6.35 -10.80
CA HIS A 69 -16.58 5.65 -10.00
C HIS A 69 -16.21 5.70 -8.51
N ILE A 70 -14.96 5.42 -8.14
CA ILE A 70 -14.48 5.53 -6.76
C ILE A 70 -14.63 6.98 -6.26
N ARG A 71 -14.17 7.94 -7.06
CA ARG A 71 -14.26 9.38 -6.73
C ARG A 71 -15.71 9.83 -6.48
N SER A 72 -16.64 9.40 -7.32
CA SER A 72 -18.07 9.73 -7.17
C SER A 72 -18.65 9.27 -5.84
N LYS A 73 -18.19 8.13 -5.30
CA LYS A 73 -18.61 7.62 -3.99
C LYS A 73 -17.89 8.35 -2.86
N LEU A 74 -16.57 8.54 -2.99
CA LEU A 74 -15.74 9.22 -1.98
C LEU A 74 -16.22 10.65 -1.71
N TYR A 75 -16.58 11.40 -2.76
CA TYR A 75 -17.00 12.79 -2.65
C TYR A 75 -18.28 12.99 -1.81
N GLN A 76 -19.12 11.95 -1.72
CA GLN A 76 -20.35 11.95 -0.94
C GLN A 76 -20.15 11.53 0.52
N LEU A 77 -18.97 11.00 0.88
CA LEU A 77 -18.68 10.60 2.25
C LEU A 77 -18.48 11.84 3.15
N ARG A 78 -18.43 11.61 4.46
CA ARG A 78 -18.20 12.68 5.43
C ARG A 78 -16.79 13.27 5.27
N LYS A 79 -16.63 14.57 5.51
CA LYS A 79 -15.33 15.23 5.63
C LYS A 79 -14.43 14.56 6.66
N ILE A 80 -13.12 14.65 6.44
CA ILE A 80 -12.11 14.20 7.39
C ILE A 80 -11.94 15.29 8.47
N ASN A 81 -12.02 14.91 9.74
CA ASN A 81 -11.79 15.82 10.86
C ASN A 81 -10.29 16.22 10.94
N ARG A 82 -9.94 17.32 11.61
CA ARG A 82 -8.54 17.74 11.95
C ARG A 82 -7.67 18.36 10.83
N ASN A 83 -8.23 19.23 9.99
CA ASN A 83 -7.47 20.11 9.08
C ASN A 83 -6.54 19.40 8.06
N LEU A 84 -6.70 18.09 7.81
CA LEU A 84 -5.95 17.37 6.79
C LEU A 84 -6.16 18.02 5.42
N LYS A 85 -5.09 18.49 4.79
CA LYS A 85 -5.17 19.17 3.48
C LYS A 85 -4.97 18.16 2.36
N ILE A 86 -6.04 17.94 1.60
CA ILE A 86 -6.11 16.95 0.53
C ILE A 86 -6.30 17.67 -0.80
N TYR A 87 -5.58 17.24 -1.84
CA TYR A 87 -5.74 17.70 -3.21
C TYR A 87 -6.10 16.53 -4.12
N ASP A 88 -7.26 16.56 -4.76
CA ASP A 88 -7.54 15.69 -5.91
C ASP A 88 -6.95 16.30 -7.19
N LEU A 89 -5.90 15.67 -7.70
CA LEU A 89 -5.16 16.12 -8.88
C LEU A 89 -5.89 15.83 -10.19
N GLY A 90 -6.94 15.00 -10.15
CA GLY A 90 -7.66 14.54 -11.33
C GLY A 90 -7.17 13.19 -11.82
N ASN A 91 -7.24 12.97 -13.14
CA ASN A 91 -6.82 11.72 -13.77
C ASN A 91 -5.54 11.93 -14.56
N VAL A 92 -4.58 11.01 -14.45
CA VAL A 92 -3.33 11.07 -15.21
C VAL A 92 -3.63 10.99 -16.70
N LYS A 93 -3.04 11.89 -17.48
CA LYS A 93 -3.13 11.88 -18.95
C LYS A 93 -2.45 10.63 -19.49
N ILE A 94 -3.17 9.91 -20.33
CA ILE A 94 -2.68 8.67 -20.93
C ILE A 94 -1.73 9.02 -22.07
N GLY A 95 -0.51 8.48 -22.01
CA GLY A 95 0.49 8.61 -23.08
C GLY A 95 0.18 7.75 -24.31
N GLY A 96 1.05 7.78 -25.32
CA GLY A 96 0.87 6.99 -26.54
C GLY A 96 1.15 5.49 -26.32
N ALA A 97 2.14 5.17 -25.50
CA ALA A 97 2.46 3.81 -25.07
C ALA A 97 2.24 3.63 -23.56
N ILE A 98 2.00 2.39 -23.13
CA ILE A 98 1.83 2.06 -21.70
C ILE A 98 3.07 2.43 -20.87
N ASN A 99 4.26 2.30 -21.44
CA ASN A 99 5.50 2.70 -20.77
C ASN A 99 5.55 4.20 -20.47
N ASP A 100 4.98 5.04 -21.34
CA ASP A 100 4.89 6.49 -21.09
C ASP A 100 4.05 6.76 -19.84
N THR A 101 3.00 5.95 -19.63
CA THR A 101 2.16 6.04 -18.41
C THR A 101 2.97 5.65 -17.18
N TYR A 102 3.73 4.55 -17.21
CA TYR A 102 4.57 4.17 -16.06
C TYR A 102 5.63 5.23 -15.71
N PHE A 103 6.26 5.85 -16.73
CA PHE A 103 7.21 6.94 -16.49
C PHE A 103 6.54 8.22 -16.00
N ALA A 104 5.35 8.55 -16.50
CA ALA A 104 4.57 9.66 -15.97
C ALA A 104 4.21 9.44 -14.49
N LEU A 105 3.74 8.23 -14.13
CA LEU A 105 3.48 7.87 -12.74
C LEU A 105 4.74 7.98 -11.88
N ARG A 106 5.88 7.50 -12.37
CA ARG A 106 7.17 7.65 -11.68
C ARG A 106 7.45 9.13 -11.36
N ASP A 107 7.40 9.99 -12.38
CA ASP A 107 7.78 11.40 -12.23
C ASP A 107 6.82 12.15 -11.30
N ILE A 108 5.51 11.85 -11.39
CA ILE A 108 4.50 12.39 -10.47
C ILE A 108 4.80 11.95 -9.04
N LEU A 109 5.03 10.66 -8.81
CA LEU A 109 5.26 10.12 -7.46
C LEU A 109 6.56 10.64 -6.84
N LEU A 110 7.60 10.87 -7.64
CA LEU A 110 8.84 11.51 -7.20
C LEU A 110 8.59 12.96 -6.76
N GLU A 111 7.91 13.77 -7.59
CA GLU A 111 7.58 15.16 -7.26
C GLU A 111 6.71 15.25 -5.99
N LEU A 112 5.74 14.35 -5.82
CA LEU A 112 4.90 14.30 -4.62
C LEU A 112 5.69 13.88 -3.38
N ARG A 113 6.59 12.90 -3.51
CA ARG A 113 7.44 12.44 -2.40
C ARG A 113 8.43 13.53 -1.96
N GLU A 114 9.03 14.27 -2.89
CA GLU A 114 9.92 15.40 -2.58
C GLU A 114 9.24 16.50 -1.75
N ARG A 115 7.91 16.62 -1.89
CA ARG A 115 7.05 17.55 -1.14
C ARG A 115 6.44 16.94 0.12
N GLU A 116 6.83 15.72 0.49
CA GLU A 116 6.28 14.95 1.62
C GLU A 116 4.77 14.71 1.51
N ILE A 117 4.25 14.57 0.28
CA ILE A 117 2.83 14.35 0.01
C ILE A 117 2.55 12.85 -0.13
N THR A 118 1.74 12.32 0.78
CA THR A 118 1.21 10.95 0.69
C THR A 118 0.24 10.84 -0.48
N THR A 119 0.34 9.77 -1.27
CA THR A 119 -0.43 9.62 -2.51
C THR A 119 -1.42 8.46 -2.43
N VAL A 120 -2.67 8.70 -2.83
CA VAL A 120 -3.69 7.67 -3.06
C VAL A 120 -3.98 7.55 -4.55
N ILE A 121 -3.79 6.35 -5.10
CA ILE A 121 -3.99 6.01 -6.49
C ILE A 121 -5.33 5.26 -6.62
N PHE A 122 -6.24 5.80 -7.43
CA PHE A 122 -7.37 5.06 -7.96
C PHE A 122 -6.97 4.54 -9.34
N GLY A 123 -6.52 3.30 -9.40
CA GLY A 123 -5.98 2.69 -10.62
C GLY A 123 -7.04 2.03 -11.49
N GLY A 124 -6.61 1.60 -12.67
CA GLY A 124 -7.27 0.56 -13.46
C GLY A 124 -6.64 -0.79 -13.15
N SER A 125 -5.82 -1.32 -14.06
CA SER A 125 -5.15 -2.60 -13.84
C SER A 125 -3.94 -2.49 -12.90
N GLN A 126 -3.61 -3.58 -12.20
CA GLN A 126 -2.61 -3.54 -11.12
C GLN A 126 -1.17 -3.40 -11.59
N ASP A 127 -0.87 -3.63 -12.88
CA ASP A 127 0.45 -3.40 -13.47
C ASP A 127 0.91 -1.94 -13.36
N LEU A 128 -0.01 -1.00 -13.16
CA LEU A 128 0.27 0.41 -12.89
C LEU A 128 1.13 0.60 -11.61
N SER A 129 1.17 -0.40 -10.72
CA SER A 129 2.13 -0.50 -9.61
C SER A 129 3.58 -0.34 -10.07
N ARG A 130 3.89 -0.67 -11.34
CA ARG A 130 5.22 -0.44 -11.94
C ARG A 130 5.66 1.02 -11.89
N GLY A 131 4.73 1.98 -11.99
CA GLY A 131 5.06 3.39 -11.83
C GLY A 131 5.59 3.71 -10.43
N ALA A 132 5.01 3.10 -9.39
CA ALA A 132 5.48 3.24 -8.01
C ALA A 132 6.84 2.58 -7.81
N PHE A 133 7.07 1.38 -8.37
CA PHE A 133 8.37 0.72 -8.28
C PHE A 133 9.47 1.59 -8.91
N LEU A 134 9.26 2.08 -10.13
CA LEU A 134 10.22 2.97 -10.81
C LEU A 134 10.55 4.25 -10.02
N ALA A 135 9.61 4.74 -9.19
CA ALA A 135 9.84 5.89 -8.31
C ALA A 135 10.66 5.49 -7.08
N LEU A 136 10.32 4.37 -6.45
CA LEU A 136 11.03 3.85 -5.29
C LEU A 136 12.50 3.52 -5.62
N GLU A 137 12.79 2.92 -6.78
CA GLU A 137 14.16 2.62 -7.26
C GLU A 137 15.09 3.86 -7.35
N LYS A 138 14.55 5.08 -7.29
CA LYS A 138 15.37 6.31 -7.27
C LYS A 138 15.91 6.67 -5.90
N HIS A 139 15.49 5.98 -4.86
CA HIS A 139 15.96 6.19 -3.51
C HIS A 139 16.82 5.01 -3.06
N GLU A 140 17.80 5.31 -2.21
CA GLU A 140 18.64 4.27 -1.62
C GLU A 140 17.90 3.55 -0.49
N GLY A 141 18.16 2.25 -0.38
CA GLY A 141 17.66 1.42 0.70
C GLY A 141 16.75 0.31 0.22
N LEU A 142 16.35 -0.53 1.17
CA LEU A 142 15.42 -1.62 0.96
C LEU A 142 13.99 -1.10 1.13
N HIS A 143 13.24 -1.05 0.03
CA HIS A 143 11.86 -0.58 0.02
C HIS A 143 10.88 -1.70 0.35
N GLN A 144 9.97 -1.41 1.27
CA GLN A 144 8.96 -2.36 1.72
C GLN A 144 7.67 -2.23 0.90
N LEU A 145 7.33 -3.28 0.18
CA LEU A 145 6.13 -3.40 -0.65
C LEU A 145 5.13 -4.35 0.02
N LEU A 146 3.86 -3.97 0.03
CA LEU A 146 2.77 -4.82 0.46
C LEU A 146 1.72 -4.94 -0.64
N THR A 147 1.35 -6.19 -0.97
CA THR A 147 0.19 -6.46 -1.82
C THR A 147 -0.94 -7.06 -0.99
N ILE A 148 -2.14 -6.51 -1.16
CA ILE A 148 -3.38 -7.10 -0.63
C ILE A 148 -4.07 -7.76 -1.80
N ASP A 149 -3.92 -9.07 -1.92
CA ASP A 149 -4.27 -9.80 -3.13
C ASP A 149 -4.58 -11.28 -2.81
N SER A 150 -5.54 -11.85 -3.53
CA SER A 150 -5.86 -13.28 -3.50
C SER A 150 -4.80 -14.14 -4.21
N MET A 151 -3.97 -13.53 -5.06
CA MET A 151 -2.94 -14.13 -5.89
C MET A 151 -1.58 -13.44 -5.64
N LEU A 152 -0.49 -14.03 -6.15
CA LEU A 152 0.86 -13.49 -5.96
C LEU A 152 1.39 -12.65 -7.14
N ASP A 153 0.76 -12.75 -8.30
CA ASP A 153 0.95 -11.91 -9.48
C ASP A 153 2.41 -11.70 -9.95
N PHE A 154 3.19 -12.78 -9.83
CA PHE A 154 4.44 -13.04 -10.54
C PHE A 154 4.40 -14.42 -11.20
N SER A 155 5.11 -14.57 -12.32
CA SER A 155 5.25 -15.80 -13.10
C SER A 155 6.72 -16.04 -13.44
N LEU A 156 7.16 -17.29 -13.37
CA LEU A 156 8.54 -17.67 -13.67
C LEU A 156 8.80 -17.91 -15.16
N ASN A 157 7.74 -17.95 -15.98
CA ASN A 157 7.80 -18.38 -17.39
C ASN A 157 7.25 -17.35 -18.38
N GLU A 158 6.82 -16.17 -17.92
CA GLU A 158 6.23 -15.13 -18.76
C GLU A 158 7.01 -13.82 -18.69
N ASP A 159 7.44 -13.33 -19.84
CA ASP A 159 8.20 -12.09 -19.96
C ASP A 159 7.34 -10.86 -20.28
N GLN A 160 6.17 -11.06 -20.91
CA GLN A 160 5.32 -9.95 -21.31
C GLN A 160 4.56 -9.39 -20.10
N LEU A 161 4.91 -8.18 -19.68
CA LEU A 161 4.29 -7.48 -18.56
C LEU A 161 2.77 -7.36 -18.71
N ASN A 162 2.05 -7.81 -17.70
CA ASN A 162 0.61 -7.64 -17.51
C ASN A 162 0.27 -7.59 -16.01
N SER A 163 -1.01 -7.40 -15.66
CA SER A 163 -1.43 -7.29 -14.26
C SER A 163 -1.25 -8.57 -13.43
N ARG A 164 -0.91 -9.72 -14.03
CA ARG A 164 -0.67 -11.02 -13.36
C ARG A 164 0.80 -11.38 -13.21
N ASN A 165 1.71 -10.56 -13.70
CA ASN A 165 3.15 -10.81 -13.60
C ASN A 165 3.98 -9.55 -13.32
N TYR A 166 3.35 -8.45 -12.93
CA TYR A 166 4.03 -7.17 -12.68
C TYR A 166 5.03 -7.25 -11.52
N LEU A 167 4.91 -8.24 -10.62
CA LEU A 167 5.86 -8.48 -9.55
C LEU A 167 7.12 -9.25 -9.99
N ASN A 168 7.21 -9.71 -11.25
CA ASN A 168 8.43 -10.31 -11.81
C ASN A 168 9.66 -9.41 -11.65
N GLN A 169 9.46 -8.09 -11.74
CA GLN A 169 10.55 -7.13 -11.55
C GLN A 169 11.02 -7.01 -10.09
N VAL A 170 10.16 -7.36 -9.13
CA VAL A 170 10.45 -7.33 -7.68
C VAL A 170 11.15 -8.62 -7.25
N VAL A 171 10.69 -9.77 -7.74
CA VAL A 171 11.19 -11.09 -7.31
C VAL A 171 12.46 -11.55 -8.06
N ASN A 172 12.93 -10.78 -9.06
CA ASN A 172 14.18 -11.07 -9.76
C ASN A 172 15.41 -10.57 -8.97
N SER A 173 16.61 -11.01 -9.35
CA SER A 173 17.85 -10.72 -8.61
C SER A 173 18.15 -9.22 -8.40
N THR A 174 17.79 -8.35 -9.35
CA THR A 174 17.97 -6.90 -9.21
C THR A 174 16.91 -6.29 -8.30
N GLY A 175 15.65 -6.74 -8.43
CA GLY A 175 14.53 -6.32 -7.59
C GLY A 175 14.74 -6.71 -6.14
N LEU A 176 15.27 -7.92 -5.89
CA LEU A 176 15.57 -8.40 -4.54
C LEU A 176 16.64 -7.60 -3.81
N LYS A 177 17.41 -6.73 -4.49
CA LYS A 177 18.31 -5.78 -3.81
C LYS A 177 17.61 -4.50 -3.35
N GLN A 178 16.50 -4.16 -4.00
CA GLN A 178 15.81 -2.88 -3.79
C GLN A 178 14.48 -3.04 -3.06
N PHE A 179 13.86 -4.22 -3.11
CA PHE A 179 12.50 -4.44 -2.63
C PHE A 179 12.36 -5.67 -1.77
N SER A 180 11.72 -5.50 -0.61
CA SER A 180 11.15 -6.60 0.16
C SER A 180 9.64 -6.58 0.01
N LEU A 181 9.06 -7.73 -0.26
CA LEU A 181 7.66 -7.91 -0.59
C LEU A 181 7.01 -8.79 0.47
N THR A 182 5.89 -8.30 0.99
CA THR A 182 4.92 -9.10 1.70
C THR A 182 3.62 -9.14 0.89
N ASN A 183 3.06 -10.31 0.68
CA ASN A 183 1.68 -10.44 0.22
C ASN A 183 0.77 -10.80 1.40
N LEU A 184 -0.40 -10.18 1.48
CA LEU A 184 -1.42 -10.45 2.50
C LEU A 184 -2.70 -10.91 1.83
N GLY A 185 -3.13 -12.14 2.13
CA GLY A 185 -4.45 -12.63 1.76
C GLY A 185 -4.48 -13.62 0.60
N HIS A 186 -3.34 -14.19 0.18
CA HIS A 186 -3.37 -15.18 -0.90
C HIS A 186 -4.27 -16.37 -0.54
N GLN A 187 -4.85 -16.96 -1.56
CA GLN A 187 -5.70 -18.14 -1.47
C GLN A 187 -4.96 -19.31 -2.12
N ALA A 188 -4.72 -20.39 -1.36
CA ALA A 188 -3.81 -21.47 -1.75
C ALA A 188 -4.16 -22.14 -3.10
N TYR A 189 -5.43 -22.14 -3.50
CA TYR A 189 -5.87 -22.69 -4.79
C TYR A 189 -5.60 -21.78 -6.00
N PHE A 190 -5.13 -20.55 -5.79
CA PHE A 190 -4.71 -19.63 -6.85
C PHE A 190 -3.19 -19.47 -6.95
N VAL A 191 -2.43 -20.19 -6.11
CA VAL A 191 -0.99 -20.01 -5.97
C VAL A 191 -0.29 -21.36 -6.12
N SER A 192 0.78 -21.41 -6.90
CA SER A 192 1.56 -22.63 -7.08
C SER A 192 2.59 -22.84 -5.97
N GLU A 193 2.96 -24.11 -5.72
CA GLU A 193 4.06 -24.43 -4.79
C GLU A 193 5.38 -23.79 -5.23
N GLU A 194 5.63 -23.68 -6.53
CA GLU A 194 6.82 -23.06 -7.09
C GLU A 194 6.90 -21.57 -6.74
N GLN A 195 5.79 -20.84 -6.80
CA GLN A 195 5.72 -19.45 -6.36
C GLN A 195 6.02 -19.32 -4.86
N LEU A 196 5.41 -20.17 -4.01
CA LEU A 196 5.67 -20.14 -2.57
C LEU A 196 7.14 -20.45 -2.24
N GLN A 197 7.72 -21.45 -2.90
CA GLN A 197 9.15 -21.78 -2.74
C GLN A 197 10.04 -20.63 -3.21
N GLN A 198 9.67 -19.91 -4.27
CA GLN A 198 10.43 -18.77 -4.76
C GLN A 198 10.43 -17.60 -3.75
N LEU A 199 9.28 -17.29 -3.14
CA LEU A 199 9.21 -16.27 -2.09
C LEU A 199 10.09 -16.66 -0.89
N ASP A 200 9.99 -17.92 -0.45
CA ASP A 200 10.75 -18.38 0.71
C ASP A 200 12.26 -18.36 0.49
N LYS A 201 12.73 -18.88 -0.66
CA LYS A 201 14.16 -18.80 -1.07
C LYS A 201 14.68 -17.37 -1.16
N SER A 202 13.79 -16.41 -1.44
CA SER A 202 14.12 -15.00 -1.58
C SER A 202 13.94 -14.19 -0.30
N TYR A 203 13.60 -14.88 0.81
CA TYR A 203 13.26 -14.29 2.11
C TYR A 203 12.13 -13.24 2.04
N LEU A 204 11.24 -13.40 1.07
CA LEU A 204 9.99 -12.66 0.94
C LEU A 204 8.88 -13.42 1.64
N GLU A 205 7.74 -12.79 1.88
CA GLU A 205 6.68 -13.35 2.72
C GLU A 205 5.33 -13.32 2.02
N SER A 206 4.50 -14.32 2.27
CA SER A 206 3.08 -14.26 1.94
C SER A 206 2.25 -14.91 3.05
N ILE A 207 1.26 -14.18 3.54
CA ILE A 207 0.34 -14.62 4.57
C ILE A 207 -0.97 -15.09 3.93
N ARG A 208 -1.40 -16.30 4.28
CA ARG A 208 -2.65 -16.87 3.75
C ARG A 208 -3.86 -16.11 4.28
N LEU A 209 -4.92 -16.04 3.47
CA LEU A 209 -6.18 -15.41 3.86
C LEU A 209 -6.71 -15.89 5.22
N GLY A 210 -6.69 -17.21 5.46
CA GLY A 210 -7.17 -17.79 6.71
C GLY A 210 -6.35 -17.37 7.94
N GLU A 211 -5.04 -17.20 7.78
CA GLU A 211 -4.14 -16.73 8.84
C GLU A 211 -4.32 -15.24 9.10
N ALA A 212 -4.33 -14.44 8.03
CA ALA A 212 -4.55 -12.99 8.10
C ALA A 212 -5.87 -12.64 8.80
N ARG A 213 -6.94 -13.40 8.52
CA ARG A 213 -8.27 -13.14 9.09
C ARG A 213 -8.47 -13.69 10.49
N LYS A 214 -7.69 -14.70 10.91
CA LYS A 214 -7.75 -15.25 12.28
C LYS A 214 -7.50 -14.15 13.30
N GLU A 215 -6.51 -13.30 13.03
CA GLU A 215 -6.23 -12.11 13.84
C GLU A 215 -5.66 -11.00 12.96
N ILE A 216 -6.55 -10.21 12.36
CA ILE A 216 -6.20 -9.11 11.45
C ILE A 216 -5.26 -8.06 12.08
N LYS A 217 -5.21 -7.96 13.41
CA LYS A 217 -4.26 -7.11 14.13
C LYS A 217 -2.80 -7.53 13.90
N GLN A 218 -2.54 -8.81 13.64
CA GLN A 218 -1.20 -9.32 13.32
C GLN A 218 -0.71 -8.85 11.94
N ALA A 219 -1.60 -8.35 11.08
CA ALA A 219 -1.20 -7.70 9.84
C ALA A 219 -0.69 -6.25 10.06
N GLU A 220 -1.00 -5.62 11.20
CA GLU A 220 -0.62 -4.23 11.47
C GLU A 220 0.88 -3.97 11.34
N PRO A 221 1.79 -4.80 11.89
CA PRO A 221 3.23 -4.59 11.72
C PRO A 221 3.69 -4.67 10.26
N LEU A 222 3.11 -5.59 9.48
CA LEU A 222 3.39 -5.75 8.05
C LEU A 222 3.00 -4.48 7.28
N ILE A 223 1.80 -3.98 7.57
CA ILE A 223 1.24 -2.76 6.98
C ILE A 223 2.05 -1.52 7.40
N ARG A 224 2.45 -1.46 8.68
CA ARG A 224 3.19 -0.33 9.25
C ARG A 224 4.58 -0.15 8.67
N ASP A 225 5.26 -1.23 8.29
CA ASP A 225 6.56 -1.11 7.61
C ASP A 225 6.46 -0.76 6.12
N SER A 226 5.28 -0.85 5.51
CA SER A 226 5.13 -0.76 4.06
C SER A 226 5.15 0.67 3.55
N GLU A 227 6.03 0.96 2.59
CA GLU A 227 6.12 2.26 1.89
C GLU A 227 5.06 2.38 0.79
N PHE A 228 4.85 1.29 0.05
CA PHE A 228 3.81 1.19 -0.99
C PHE A 228 2.89 0.00 -0.72
N ILE A 229 1.59 0.26 -0.71
CA ILE A 229 0.55 -0.74 -0.55
C ILE A 229 -0.30 -0.79 -1.82
N SER A 230 -0.28 -1.92 -2.52
CA SER A 230 -1.08 -2.19 -3.72
C SER A 230 -2.24 -3.13 -3.38
N ILE A 231 -3.47 -2.67 -3.56
CA ILE A 231 -4.68 -3.41 -3.22
C ILE A 231 -5.38 -3.85 -4.52
N ASP A 232 -5.48 -5.16 -4.73
CA ASP A 232 -6.38 -5.74 -5.72
C ASP A 232 -7.78 -5.89 -5.08
N MET A 233 -8.82 -5.31 -5.69
CA MET A 233 -10.19 -5.44 -5.17
C MET A 233 -10.72 -6.89 -5.17
N GLY A 234 -10.12 -7.80 -5.95
CA GLY A 234 -10.34 -9.24 -5.93
C GLY A 234 -9.85 -9.95 -4.66
N ALA A 235 -9.08 -9.27 -3.79
CA ALA A 235 -8.76 -9.77 -2.45
C ALA A 235 -9.99 -9.81 -1.52
N VAL A 236 -11.01 -8.99 -1.82
CA VAL A 236 -12.26 -8.92 -1.07
C VAL A 236 -13.27 -9.92 -1.67
N ARG A 237 -14.05 -10.58 -0.82
CA ARG A 237 -15.06 -11.53 -1.29
C ARG A 237 -16.08 -10.85 -2.21
N HIS A 238 -16.56 -11.56 -3.22
CA HIS A 238 -17.53 -11.10 -4.20
C HIS A 238 -18.75 -10.45 -3.56
N ALA A 239 -19.28 -11.03 -2.47
CA ALA A 239 -20.45 -10.50 -1.77
C ALA A 239 -20.30 -9.02 -1.32
N ASP A 240 -19.07 -8.60 -1.07
CA ASP A 240 -18.74 -7.23 -0.65
C ASP A 240 -18.11 -6.40 -1.79
N ALA A 241 -17.47 -7.06 -2.78
CA ALA A 241 -16.81 -6.44 -3.92
C ALA A 241 -17.17 -7.12 -5.26
N PRO A 242 -18.43 -7.03 -5.74
CA PRO A 242 -18.87 -7.71 -6.97
C PRO A 242 -18.20 -7.19 -8.25
N GLY A 243 -17.79 -5.92 -8.25
CA GLY A 243 -17.06 -5.27 -9.32
C GLY A 243 -15.55 -5.51 -9.32
N ALA A 244 -15.01 -6.52 -8.65
CA ALA A 244 -13.60 -6.91 -8.86
C ALA A 244 -13.41 -7.52 -10.27
N SER A 245 -12.23 -7.39 -10.87
CA SER A 245 -11.91 -8.01 -12.17
C SER A 245 -12.00 -9.54 -12.10
N THR A 246 -11.53 -10.14 -11.00
CA THR A 246 -11.45 -11.59 -10.75
C THR A 246 -12.23 -11.97 -9.47
N PRO A 247 -13.57 -11.79 -9.44
CA PRO A 247 -14.31 -11.90 -8.20
C PRO A 247 -14.38 -13.36 -7.71
N SER A 248 -14.14 -13.58 -6.41
CA SER A 248 -14.12 -14.90 -5.77
C SER A 248 -15.11 -14.95 -4.60
N PRO A 249 -15.78 -16.08 -4.30
CA PRO A 249 -16.69 -16.18 -3.16
C PRO A 249 -15.98 -15.97 -1.81
N ASN A 250 -14.68 -16.25 -1.74
CA ASN A 250 -13.87 -16.09 -0.53
C ASN A 250 -12.91 -14.90 -0.70
N GLY A 251 -12.66 -14.20 0.40
CA GLY A 251 -11.77 -13.05 0.47
C GLY A 251 -11.85 -12.41 1.85
N PHE A 252 -11.23 -11.23 1.98
CA PHE A 252 -11.48 -10.35 3.10
C PHE A 252 -12.94 -9.87 3.11
N PHE A 253 -13.45 -9.60 4.31
CA PHE A 253 -14.68 -8.84 4.48
C PHE A 253 -14.42 -7.35 4.22
N ALA A 254 -15.48 -6.61 3.86
CA ALA A 254 -15.42 -5.16 3.65
C ALA A 254 -14.82 -4.39 4.84
N ASP A 255 -15.18 -4.75 6.07
CA ASP A 255 -14.70 -4.12 7.30
C ASP A 255 -13.23 -4.46 7.60
N GLU A 256 -12.77 -5.67 7.26
CA GLU A 256 -11.36 -6.05 7.32
C GLU A 256 -10.51 -5.19 6.36
N LEU A 257 -10.96 -4.92 5.13
CA LEU A 257 -10.25 -4.01 4.21
C LEU A 257 -10.20 -2.57 4.74
N CYS A 258 -11.30 -2.08 5.31
CA CYS A 258 -11.35 -0.78 5.97
C CYS A 258 -10.35 -0.71 7.15
N GLN A 259 -10.21 -1.79 7.92
CA GLN A 259 -9.26 -1.88 9.02
C GLN A 259 -7.80 -1.91 8.51
N ILE A 260 -7.50 -2.67 7.46
CA ILE A 260 -6.17 -2.71 6.81
C ILE A 260 -5.78 -1.30 6.34
N THR A 261 -6.66 -0.63 5.62
CA THR A 261 -6.40 0.73 5.10
C THR A 261 -6.32 1.77 6.22
N ARG A 262 -7.06 1.58 7.32
CA ARG A 262 -6.87 2.39 8.53
C ARG A 262 -5.47 2.21 9.13
N TYR A 263 -4.95 0.98 9.23
CA TYR A 263 -3.59 0.73 9.71
C TYR A 263 -2.54 1.38 8.80
N ALA A 264 -2.73 1.31 7.48
CA ALA A 264 -1.88 1.99 6.51
C ALA A 264 -1.86 3.51 6.74
N GLY A 265 -3.01 4.12 7.04
CA GLY A 265 -3.09 5.54 7.36
C GLY A 265 -2.32 5.91 8.64
N LEU A 266 -2.34 5.03 9.65
CA LEU A 266 -1.61 5.22 10.91
C LEU A 266 -0.09 5.05 10.77
N SER A 267 0.39 4.44 9.69
CA SER A 267 1.80 4.20 9.43
C SER A 267 2.53 5.49 9.06
N GLU A 268 3.71 5.71 9.65
CA GLU A 268 4.64 6.77 9.21
C GLU A 268 5.37 6.42 7.90
N GLN A 269 5.45 5.14 7.53
CA GLN A 269 6.20 4.68 6.35
C GLN A 269 5.34 4.72 5.08
N THR A 270 4.03 4.48 5.19
CA THR A 270 3.16 4.39 4.02
C THR A 270 3.03 5.73 3.33
N ASN A 271 3.64 5.84 2.15
CA ASN A 271 3.58 7.04 1.32
C ASN A 271 2.69 6.87 0.09
N ILE A 272 2.47 5.63 -0.37
CA ILE A 272 1.67 5.34 -1.55
C ILE A 272 0.66 4.23 -1.22
N LEU A 273 -0.62 4.49 -1.49
CA LEU A 273 -1.70 3.51 -1.42
C LEU A 273 -2.39 3.44 -2.78
N GLY A 274 -2.59 2.25 -3.34
CA GLY A 274 -3.30 2.09 -4.62
C GLY A 274 -4.44 1.08 -4.54
N PHE A 275 -5.57 1.40 -5.17
CA PHE A 275 -6.68 0.49 -5.41
C PHE A 275 -6.74 0.14 -6.90
N PHE A 276 -6.74 -1.15 -7.21
CA PHE A 276 -6.65 -1.68 -8.58
C PHE A 276 -7.70 -2.77 -8.82
N GLU A 277 -7.88 -3.13 -10.09
CA GLU A 277 -8.71 -4.27 -10.53
C GLU A 277 -10.18 -4.15 -10.11
N LEU A 278 -10.68 -2.92 -10.01
CA LEU A 278 -12.11 -2.63 -9.96
C LEU A 278 -12.62 -2.46 -11.39
N ASN A 279 -13.58 -3.26 -11.81
CA ASN A 279 -14.29 -3.15 -13.09
C ASN A 279 -15.71 -2.62 -12.89
N PRO A 280 -15.99 -1.32 -13.16
CA PRO A 280 -17.31 -0.73 -12.93
C PRO A 280 -18.46 -1.40 -13.70
N LYS A 281 -18.16 -2.07 -14.83
CA LYS A 281 -19.19 -2.76 -15.62
C LYS A 281 -19.79 -3.97 -14.90
N SER A 282 -19.02 -4.58 -14.00
CA SER A 282 -19.45 -5.69 -13.15
C SER A 282 -19.88 -5.23 -11.76
N ASP A 283 -19.75 -3.93 -11.46
CA ASP A 283 -19.98 -3.40 -10.11
C ASP A 283 -21.47 -3.13 -9.86
N ILE A 284 -22.11 -4.07 -9.17
CA ILE A 284 -23.53 -4.02 -8.86
C ILE A 284 -23.80 -2.84 -7.92
N ASN A 285 -24.60 -1.87 -8.38
CA ASN A 285 -24.93 -0.63 -7.65
C ASN A 285 -23.72 0.22 -7.23
N GLY A 286 -22.55 0.00 -7.84
CA GLY A 286 -21.30 0.67 -7.45
C GLY A 286 -20.80 0.26 -6.07
N GLN A 287 -21.08 -0.97 -5.63
CA GLN A 287 -20.74 -1.49 -4.31
C GLN A 287 -19.23 -1.57 -4.08
N THR A 288 -18.47 -2.10 -5.03
CA THR A 288 -17.00 -2.15 -4.95
C THR A 288 -16.39 -0.76 -4.95
N ALA A 289 -16.91 0.16 -5.79
CA ALA A 289 -16.48 1.56 -5.80
C ALA A 289 -16.75 2.25 -4.46
N HIS A 290 -17.87 1.93 -3.82
CA HIS A 290 -18.20 2.44 -2.50
C HIS A 290 -17.24 1.89 -1.44
N LEU A 291 -16.90 0.60 -1.50
CA LEU A 291 -15.92 -0.01 -0.59
C LEU A 291 -14.53 0.62 -0.75
N ALA A 292 -14.04 0.81 -1.98
CA ALA A 292 -12.76 1.49 -2.23
C ALA A 292 -12.78 2.94 -1.70
N ALA A 293 -13.90 3.66 -1.84
CA ALA A 293 -14.09 4.99 -1.28
C ALA A 293 -14.07 5.00 0.26
N GLN A 294 -14.75 4.05 0.91
CA GLN A 294 -14.74 3.91 2.37
C GLN A 294 -13.35 3.53 2.90
N SER A 295 -12.66 2.64 2.20
CA SER A 295 -11.29 2.24 2.53
C SER A 295 -10.32 3.42 2.38
N THR A 296 -10.48 4.21 1.32
CA THR A 296 -9.76 5.49 1.18
C THR A 296 -10.06 6.44 2.34
N TRP A 297 -11.33 6.57 2.73
CA TRP A 297 -11.74 7.42 3.83
C TRP A 297 -11.07 7.00 5.16
N TYR A 298 -11.02 5.69 5.46
CA TYR A 298 -10.36 5.16 6.65
C TYR A 298 -8.84 5.33 6.62
N PHE A 299 -8.21 5.22 5.44
CA PHE A 299 -6.82 5.59 5.27
C PHE A 299 -6.58 7.06 5.62
N LEU A 300 -7.37 7.98 5.04
CA LEU A 300 -7.26 9.41 5.31
C LEU A 300 -7.52 9.75 6.78
N GLU A 301 -8.50 9.12 7.41
CA GLU A 301 -8.75 9.29 8.85
C GLU A 301 -7.56 8.76 9.69
N GLY A 302 -6.94 7.65 9.28
CA GLY A 302 -5.70 7.14 9.88
C GLY A 302 -4.55 8.13 9.81
N LEU A 303 -4.37 8.85 8.69
CA LEU A 303 -3.34 9.88 8.55
C LEU A 303 -3.44 10.95 9.65
N THR A 304 -4.66 11.32 10.04
CA THR A 304 -4.90 12.34 11.09
C THR A 304 -4.57 11.88 12.52
N HIS A 305 -4.23 10.59 12.66
CA HIS A 305 -3.87 9.92 13.90
C HIS A 305 -2.45 9.35 13.86
N ARG A 306 -1.63 9.69 12.85
CA ARG A 306 -0.20 9.33 12.82
C ARG A 306 0.48 9.86 14.09
N ILE A 307 1.22 8.97 14.73
CA ILE A 307 2.08 9.29 15.86
C ILE A 307 3.50 9.13 15.35
N ARG A 308 4.36 10.12 15.62
CA ARG A 308 5.79 10.01 15.33
C ARG A 308 6.46 9.20 16.43
N GLU A 309 6.86 7.98 16.11
CA GLU A 309 7.32 7.00 17.10
C GLU A 309 8.33 5.97 16.56
N ASN A 310 8.90 6.20 15.38
CA ASN A 310 10.04 5.41 14.92
C ASN A 310 11.15 5.39 16.00
N PRO A 311 11.66 4.20 16.40
CA PRO A 311 12.67 4.09 17.46
C PRO A 311 13.93 4.90 17.23
N LYS A 312 14.28 5.13 15.96
CA LYS A 312 15.43 5.96 15.57
C LYS A 312 15.19 7.44 15.85
N ASP A 313 13.97 7.92 15.60
CA ASP A 313 13.65 9.35 15.60
C ASP A 313 13.17 9.86 16.96
N THR A 314 12.71 8.96 17.84
CA THR A 314 12.09 9.30 19.14
C THR A 314 12.60 8.44 20.30
N PRO A 315 13.93 8.28 20.48
CA PRO A 315 14.50 7.36 21.47
C PRO A 315 14.03 7.63 22.92
N GLU A 316 13.66 8.85 23.26
CA GLU A 316 13.09 9.24 24.56
C GLU A 316 11.72 8.60 24.86
N HIS A 317 11.00 8.16 23.84
CA HIS A 317 9.70 7.51 23.94
C HIS A 317 9.77 5.98 23.80
N ILE A 318 10.98 5.41 23.82
CA ILE A 318 11.22 3.98 23.57
C ILE A 318 11.71 3.26 24.82
N LYS A 319 11.09 2.11 25.12
CA LYS A 319 11.61 1.13 26.09
C LYS A 319 12.25 -0.05 25.36
N LYS A 320 13.44 -0.46 25.78
CA LYS A 320 14.17 -1.59 25.20
C LYS A 320 13.99 -2.86 26.04
N PHE A 321 13.82 -3.99 25.37
CA PHE A 321 13.75 -5.33 25.96
C PHE A 321 14.75 -6.21 25.22
N ILE A 322 15.65 -6.88 25.96
CA ILE A 322 16.68 -7.73 25.37
C ILE A 322 16.31 -9.17 25.67
N VAL A 323 16.18 -9.99 24.63
CA VAL A 323 15.89 -11.42 24.74
C VAL A 323 17.10 -12.19 24.25
N THR A 324 17.74 -12.92 25.17
CA THR A 324 18.86 -13.79 24.86
C THR A 324 18.36 -15.16 24.42
N LEU A 325 18.75 -15.57 23.20
CA LEU A 325 18.37 -16.85 22.62
C LEU A 325 19.48 -17.88 22.81
N ASN A 326 19.12 -19.00 23.45
CA ASN A 326 20.05 -20.09 23.75
C ASN A 326 20.58 -20.79 22.49
N ALA A 327 19.76 -20.87 21.44
CA ALA A 327 20.04 -21.67 20.24
C ALA A 327 20.80 -20.90 19.13
N ALA A 328 20.80 -19.56 19.15
CA ALA A 328 21.28 -18.76 18.03
C ALA A 328 22.51 -17.88 18.35
N GLY A 329 22.90 -17.74 19.62
CA GLY A 329 24.03 -16.87 20.01
C GLY A 329 23.82 -15.38 19.69
N HIS A 330 22.59 -14.99 19.34
CA HIS A 330 22.19 -13.62 19.05
C HIS A 330 21.12 -13.16 20.05
N ASP A 331 21.33 -11.99 20.63
CA ASP A 331 20.28 -11.29 21.36
C ASP A 331 19.33 -10.63 20.35
N ILE A 332 18.03 -10.74 20.59
CA ILE A 332 17.03 -9.92 19.89
C ILE A 332 16.68 -8.74 20.79
N ILE A 333 16.89 -7.53 20.27
CA ILE A 333 16.52 -6.29 20.97
C ILE A 333 15.17 -5.83 20.44
N PHE A 334 14.17 -5.83 21.31
CA PHE A 334 12.86 -5.28 21.06
C PHE A 334 12.77 -3.85 21.57
N HIS A 335 12.08 -3.00 20.82
CA HIS A 335 11.81 -1.61 21.13
C HIS A 335 10.31 -1.42 21.22
N LYS A 336 9.84 -0.81 22.29
CA LYS A 336 8.41 -0.55 22.53
C LYS A 336 8.16 0.95 22.66
N SER A 337 7.24 1.47 21.87
CA SER A 337 6.75 2.84 22.01
C SER A 337 5.95 2.98 23.31
N THR A 338 6.27 4.00 24.09
CA THR A 338 5.50 4.39 25.29
C THR A 338 4.28 5.26 24.96
N LEU A 339 4.12 5.65 23.70
CA LEU A 339 3.01 6.46 23.21
C LEU A 339 1.86 5.59 22.70
N SER A 340 2.18 4.54 21.94
CA SER A 340 1.18 3.67 21.29
C SER A 340 1.22 2.20 21.74
N GLU A 341 2.24 1.81 22.51
CA GLU A 341 2.52 0.42 22.88
C GLU A 341 2.88 -0.50 21.70
N ARG A 342 3.15 0.06 20.50
CA ARG A 342 3.67 -0.67 19.33
C ARG A 342 5.12 -1.11 19.52
N TRP A 343 5.50 -2.15 18.78
CA TRP A 343 6.79 -2.82 18.93
C TRP A 343 7.59 -2.84 17.62
N TRP A 344 8.91 -2.87 17.78
CA TRP A 344 9.89 -3.09 16.72
C TRP A 344 10.95 -4.07 17.20
N MET A 345 11.54 -4.82 16.28
CA MET A 345 12.76 -5.59 16.49
C MET A 345 13.92 -4.89 15.82
N GLU A 346 15.07 -4.87 16.49
CA GLU A 346 16.32 -4.41 15.92
C GLU A 346 17.00 -5.52 15.12
N ILE A 347 17.30 -5.24 13.85
CA ILE A 347 18.09 -6.13 12.99
C ILE A 347 19.56 -5.70 13.11
N PRO A 348 20.50 -6.58 13.48
CA PRO A 348 21.91 -6.23 13.73
C PRO A 348 22.70 -5.97 12.44
N VAL A 349 22.12 -5.24 11.48
CA VAL A 349 22.73 -4.81 10.22
C VAL A 349 22.70 -3.28 10.18
N LYS A 350 23.83 -2.67 9.83
CA LYS A 350 23.96 -1.21 9.74
C LYS A 350 23.32 -0.71 8.45
N ASN A 351 22.36 0.19 8.58
CA ASN A 351 21.80 0.93 7.45
C ASN A 351 22.85 1.93 6.94
N PRO A 352 23.32 1.83 5.68
CA PRO A 352 24.36 2.70 5.13
C PRO A 352 24.00 4.20 5.14
N ALA A 353 22.72 4.52 4.92
CA ALA A 353 22.23 5.90 4.85
C ALA A 353 22.16 6.56 6.24
N THR A 354 22.01 5.79 7.32
CA THR A 354 21.76 6.34 8.66
C THR A 354 22.80 6.00 9.71
N GLY A 355 23.60 4.94 9.52
CA GLY A 355 24.55 4.41 10.52
C GLY A 355 23.91 3.68 11.70
N TYR A 356 22.57 3.67 11.81
CA TYR A 356 21.82 2.89 12.80
C TYR A 356 21.53 1.48 12.30
N ASN A 357 21.14 0.61 13.22
CA ASN A 357 20.60 -0.69 12.87
C ASN A 357 19.20 -0.53 12.26
N PHE A 358 18.76 -1.47 11.44
CA PHE A 358 17.38 -1.45 10.93
C PHE A 358 16.38 -1.80 12.04
N PHE A 359 15.21 -1.16 12.02
CA PHE A 359 14.10 -1.46 12.91
C PHE A 359 12.93 -1.99 12.08
N VAL A 360 12.43 -3.17 12.44
CA VAL A 360 11.34 -3.86 11.75
C VAL A 360 10.16 -3.92 12.70
N SER A 361 8.98 -3.49 12.24
CA SER A 361 7.76 -3.57 13.04
C SER A 361 7.42 -5.01 13.40
N CYS A 362 7.01 -5.23 14.65
CA CYS A 362 6.59 -6.53 15.16
C CYS A 362 5.38 -6.40 16.09
N SER A 363 4.78 -7.53 16.44
CA SER A 363 3.71 -7.61 17.43
C SER A 363 4.28 -7.88 18.83
N TYR A 364 3.44 -7.70 19.85
CA TYR A 364 3.78 -8.17 21.20
C TYR A 364 3.89 -9.70 21.25
N GLU A 365 3.16 -10.41 20.39
CA GLU A 365 3.22 -11.86 20.31
C GLU A 365 4.60 -12.33 19.83
N ASP A 366 5.22 -11.65 18.87
CA ASP A 366 6.61 -11.93 18.44
C ASP A 366 7.59 -11.85 19.61
N TYR A 367 7.42 -10.86 20.49
CA TYR A 367 8.21 -10.74 21.72
C TYR A 367 7.98 -11.92 22.67
N GLN A 368 6.72 -12.38 22.82
CA GLN A 368 6.39 -13.53 23.65
C GLN A 368 6.99 -14.83 23.10
N HIS A 369 6.91 -15.05 21.80
CA HIS A 369 7.54 -16.18 21.11
C HIS A 369 9.07 -16.17 21.31
N ALA A 370 9.71 -15.01 21.16
CA ALA A 370 11.13 -14.85 21.46
C ALA A 370 11.48 -15.20 22.92
N CYS A 371 10.65 -14.80 23.89
CA CYS A 371 10.85 -15.18 25.30
C CYS A 371 10.77 -16.70 25.51
N ASN A 372 10.02 -17.40 24.65
CA ASN A 372 9.91 -18.87 24.62
C ASN A 372 11.00 -19.54 23.78
N GLN A 373 12.08 -18.82 23.43
CA GLN A 373 13.22 -19.32 22.64
C GLN A 373 12.90 -19.57 21.16
N GLU A 374 11.82 -19.00 20.64
CA GLU A 374 11.44 -19.08 19.22
C GLU A 374 11.87 -17.81 18.48
N ILE A 375 12.59 -17.94 17.38
CA ILE A 375 13.02 -16.79 16.58
C ILE A 375 11.83 -16.32 15.73
N PRO A 376 11.39 -15.05 15.83
CA PRO A 376 10.35 -14.54 14.95
C PRO A 376 10.77 -14.63 13.47
N ASP A 377 9.94 -15.25 12.64
CA ASP A 377 10.25 -15.49 11.21
C ASP A 377 10.55 -14.18 10.47
N ARG A 378 9.81 -13.12 10.79
CA ARG A 378 10.03 -11.78 10.24
C ARG A 378 11.44 -11.26 10.54
N TRP A 379 11.92 -11.41 11.77
CA TRP A 379 13.29 -11.01 12.13
C TRP A 379 14.33 -11.76 11.32
N TRP A 380 14.16 -13.08 11.20
CA TRP A 380 15.04 -13.96 10.44
C TRP A 380 15.10 -13.58 8.95
N ARG A 381 13.94 -13.38 8.31
CA ARG A 381 13.86 -12.94 6.91
C ARG A 381 14.63 -11.63 6.70
N PHE A 382 14.38 -10.61 7.52
CA PHE A 382 15.08 -9.33 7.38
C PHE A 382 16.59 -9.42 7.64
N LEU A 383 17.04 -10.26 8.58
CA LEU A 383 18.46 -10.48 8.82
C LEU A 383 19.15 -11.00 7.55
N HIS A 384 18.56 -11.98 6.87
CA HIS A 384 19.13 -12.51 5.62
C HIS A 384 19.02 -11.53 4.45
N ARG A 385 17.89 -10.85 4.32
CA ARG A 385 17.67 -9.81 3.30
C ARG A 385 18.71 -8.70 3.36
N LEU A 386 18.99 -8.21 4.56
CA LEU A 386 19.89 -7.08 4.78
C LEU A 386 21.36 -7.52 4.97
N GLY A 387 21.58 -8.72 5.49
CA GLY A 387 22.91 -9.24 5.80
C GLY A 387 23.69 -9.77 4.60
N ASN A 388 23.00 -10.18 3.53
CA ASN A 388 23.62 -10.76 2.33
C ASN A 388 24.23 -9.72 1.36
N GLU A 389 24.18 -8.42 1.66
CA GLU A 389 24.79 -7.37 0.81
C GLU A 389 26.32 -7.27 0.93
N LYS A 390 26.98 -8.21 1.60
CA LYS A 390 28.43 -8.20 1.84
C LYS A 390 29.27 -9.09 0.93
N ASP A 391 28.67 -9.76 -0.07
CA ASP A 391 29.41 -10.59 -1.03
C ASP A 391 29.54 -9.95 -2.42
#